data_AF-A0A1Z9AQ50-F1
#
_entry.id   AF-A0A1Z9AQ50-F1
#
_cell.length_a   1.000
_cell.length_b   1.000
_cell.length_c   1.000
_cell.angle_alpha   90.00
_cell.angle_beta   90.00
_cell.angle_gamma   90.00
#
_symmetry.space_group_name_H-M   'P 1'
#
loop_
_entity.id
_entity.type
_entity.pdbx_description
1 polymer ?
#
loop_
_entity_poly.entity_id
_entity_poly.type
_entity_poly.pdbx_seq_one_letter_code
_entity_poly.pdbx_strand_id
1 'polypeptide(L)'
;MVKTIVFLLAIASSFAEAKQTETYNLGIEGTRPITVPNEDAEKLKSELQLFAESIEACNASEGQWYNVSIDRTVKYSMKRNAFSCILNIKLYSGSEYQCMLPHSVTKRLSNAVVNRINSGGIFGDFSGTERDILFNQGYCKSL
;
A
#
# COMPACT_ATOMS: atom_id res chain seq x y z
N MET A 1 -39.90 19.29 54.04
CA MET A 1 -39.11 20.20 53.18
C MET A 1 -37.66 20.01 53.60
N VAL A 2 -36.63 19.68 52.81
CA VAL A 2 -36.37 19.66 51.36
C VAL A 2 -35.43 18.45 51.11
N LYS A 3 -35.69 17.64 50.07
CA LYS A 3 -34.73 16.63 49.58
C LYS A 3 -33.79 17.32 48.58
N THR A 4 -32.56 17.57 48.97
CA THR A 4 -31.55 18.14 48.08
C THR A 4 -30.96 17.01 47.23
N ILE A 5 -31.32 16.99 45.94
CA ILE A 5 -30.68 16.14 44.94
C ILE A 5 -29.47 16.91 44.42
N VAL A 6 -28.27 16.44 44.74
CA VAL A 6 -27.03 16.94 44.14
C VAL A 6 -26.90 16.29 42.76
N PHE A 7 -27.13 17.08 41.71
CA PHE A 7 -26.91 16.65 40.34
C PHE A 7 -25.43 16.86 40.02
N LEU A 8 -24.63 15.79 40.06
CA LEU A 8 -23.26 15.78 39.57
C LEU A 8 -23.30 15.71 38.04
N LEU A 9 -23.11 16.85 37.36
CA LEU A 9 -22.78 16.86 35.95
C LEU A 9 -21.36 16.30 35.78
N ALA A 10 -21.25 15.04 35.38
CA ALA A 10 -20.03 14.50 34.82
C ALA A 10 -19.79 15.12 33.44
N ILE A 11 -18.86 16.06 33.34
CA ILE A 11 -18.37 16.55 32.06
C ILE A 11 -17.44 15.46 31.51
N ALA A 12 -17.96 14.64 30.60
CA ALA A 12 -17.13 13.75 29.80
C ALA A 12 -16.33 14.61 28.81
N SER A 13 -15.12 15.01 29.17
CA SER A 13 -14.18 15.60 28.21
C SER A 13 -13.69 14.48 27.29
N SER A 14 -14.33 14.29 26.14
CA SER A 14 -13.74 13.54 25.04
C SER A 14 -12.57 14.36 24.51
N PHE A 15 -11.38 14.12 25.04
CA PHE A 15 -10.15 14.52 24.39
C PHE A 15 -10.13 13.76 23.05
N ALA A 16 -10.38 14.47 21.96
CA ALA A 16 -9.99 13.97 20.65
C ALA A 16 -8.45 13.88 20.68
N GLU A 17 -7.92 12.67 20.90
CA GLU A 17 -6.48 12.44 20.77
C GLU A 17 -6.08 12.89 19.36
N ALA A 18 -5.16 13.86 19.31
CA ALA A 18 -4.56 14.25 18.05
C ALA A 18 -3.91 12.98 17.45
N LYS A 19 -4.35 12.58 16.26
CA LYS A 19 -3.75 11.44 15.56
C LYS A 19 -2.25 11.66 15.46
N GLN A 20 -1.45 10.70 15.90
CA GLN A 20 0.00 10.76 15.71
C GLN A 20 0.30 10.76 14.21
N THR A 21 1.20 11.65 13.77
CA THR A 21 1.58 11.80 12.37
C THR A 21 3.09 11.69 12.19
N GLU A 22 3.50 11.24 11.01
CA GLU A 22 4.90 11.17 10.60
C GLU A 22 5.08 11.80 9.21
N THR A 23 6.30 12.29 8.94
CA THR A 23 6.63 12.94 7.66
C THR A 23 7.38 11.97 6.75
N TYR A 24 6.89 11.81 5.53
CA TYR A 24 7.40 10.87 4.53
C TYR A 24 7.88 11.60 3.28
N ASN A 25 8.98 11.12 2.71
CA ASN A 25 9.46 11.55 1.40
C ASN A 25 8.78 10.74 0.30
N LEU A 26 8.39 11.38 -0.80
CA LEU A 26 7.76 10.69 -1.93
C LEU A 26 8.77 9.98 -2.86
N GLY A 27 10.07 10.08 -2.58
CA GLY A 27 11.11 9.45 -3.40
C GLY A 27 11.23 10.02 -4.83
N ILE A 28 10.56 11.14 -5.12
CA ILE A 28 10.60 11.84 -6.41
C ILE A 28 11.34 13.16 -6.20
N GLU A 29 12.42 13.37 -6.96
CA GLU A 29 13.22 14.59 -6.88
C GLU A 29 12.33 15.84 -7.11
N GLY A 30 12.51 16.86 -6.27
CA GLY A 30 11.72 18.09 -6.34
C GLY A 30 10.33 18.04 -5.72
N THR A 31 9.90 16.90 -5.16
CA THR A 31 8.63 16.82 -4.40
C THR A 31 8.80 17.21 -2.94
N ARG A 32 7.76 17.81 -2.37
CA ARG A 32 7.72 18.14 -0.93
C ARG A 32 7.36 16.89 -0.13
N PRO A 33 7.95 16.70 1.06
CA PRO A 33 7.49 15.68 1.99
C PRO A 33 6.01 15.86 2.35
N ILE A 34 5.35 14.77 2.69
CA ILE A 34 3.97 14.76 3.16
C ILE A 34 3.92 14.40 4.63
N THR A 35 2.93 14.91 5.36
CA THR A 35 2.65 14.49 6.73
C THR A 35 1.36 13.70 6.73
N VAL A 36 1.40 12.47 7.23
CA VAL A 36 0.25 11.55 7.23
C VAL A 36 0.04 10.97 8.63
N PRO A 37 -1.18 10.58 8.99
CA PRO A 37 -1.43 9.80 10.20
C PRO A 37 -0.66 8.48 10.20
N ASN A 38 -0.08 8.12 11.35
CA ASN A 38 0.67 6.87 11.51
C ASN A 38 -0.20 5.65 11.18
N GLU A 39 -1.48 5.69 11.53
CA GLU A 39 -2.46 4.63 11.22
C GLU A 39 -2.54 4.36 9.70
N ASP A 40 -2.58 5.41 8.89
CA ASP A 40 -2.67 5.29 7.43
C ASP A 40 -1.36 4.77 6.83
N ALA A 41 -0.22 5.21 7.39
CA ALA A 41 1.09 4.72 6.99
C ALA A 41 1.28 3.24 7.32
N GLU A 42 0.95 2.82 8.55
CA GLU A 42 1.06 1.41 8.97
C GLU A 42 0.09 0.52 8.18
N LYS A 43 -1.11 1.01 7.88
CA LYS A 43 -2.05 0.30 7.01
C LYS A 43 -1.46 0.09 5.62
N LEU A 44 -0.92 1.14 4.99
CA LEU A 44 -0.29 1.02 3.68
C LEU A 44 0.92 0.06 3.71
N LYS A 45 1.78 0.15 4.73
CA LYS A 45 2.91 -0.78 4.90
C LYS A 45 2.43 -2.23 4.97
N SER A 46 1.38 -2.49 5.76
CA SER A 46 0.80 -3.83 5.89
C SER A 46 0.21 -4.34 4.57
N GLU A 47 -0.56 -3.52 3.85
CA GLU A 47 -1.14 -3.90 2.56
C GLU A 47 -0.06 -4.18 1.50
N LEU A 48 1.03 -3.40 1.48
CA LEU A 48 2.17 -3.62 0.61
C LEU A 48 2.99 -4.85 0.99
N GLN A 49 3.16 -5.11 2.30
CA GLN A 49 3.83 -6.30 2.79
C GLN A 49 3.08 -7.56 2.38
N LEU A 50 1.75 -7.57 2.54
CA LEU A 50 0.88 -8.66 2.08
C LEU A 50 0.98 -8.87 0.56
N PHE A 51 1.06 -7.80 -0.22
CA PHE A 51 1.27 -7.88 -1.66
C PHE A 51 2.63 -8.51 -2.00
N ALA A 52 3.71 -8.12 -1.32
CA ALA A 52 5.04 -8.68 -1.53
C ALA A 52 5.09 -10.19 -1.23
N GLU A 53 4.56 -10.59 -0.07
CA GLU A 53 4.48 -12.00 0.36
C GLU A 53 3.65 -12.84 -0.61
N SER A 54 2.52 -12.27 -1.03
CA SER A 54 1.64 -12.85 -2.04
C SER A 54 2.43 -13.12 -3.34
N ILE A 55 3.11 -12.11 -3.89
CA ILE A 55 3.88 -12.26 -5.12
C ILE A 55 4.96 -13.32 -4.98
N GLU A 56 5.73 -13.31 -3.89
CA GLU A 56 6.83 -14.25 -3.69
C GLU A 56 6.35 -15.70 -3.64
N ALA A 57 5.29 -15.96 -2.88
CA ALA A 57 4.68 -17.28 -2.77
C ALA A 57 3.90 -17.68 -4.03
N CYS A 58 3.52 -16.70 -4.86
CA CYS A 58 2.56 -16.87 -5.95
C CYS A 58 1.28 -17.61 -5.51
N ASN A 59 0.73 -17.20 -4.37
CA ASN A 59 -0.53 -17.76 -3.88
C ASN A 59 -1.70 -17.13 -4.64
N ALA A 60 -2.78 -17.87 -4.84
CA ALA A 60 -4.00 -17.25 -5.35
C ALA A 60 -4.52 -16.28 -4.29
N SER A 61 -4.53 -14.98 -4.60
CA SER A 61 -5.02 -13.95 -3.71
C SER A 61 -5.56 -12.77 -4.49
N GLU A 62 -6.39 -11.97 -3.82
CA GLU A 62 -6.85 -10.68 -4.30
C GLU A 62 -6.62 -9.67 -3.19
N GLY A 63 -6.28 -8.45 -3.57
CA GLY A 63 -5.98 -7.42 -2.61
C GLY A 63 -5.94 -6.05 -3.24
N GLN A 64 -5.69 -5.07 -2.39
CA GLN A 64 -5.55 -3.68 -2.79
C GLN A 64 -4.72 -2.94 -1.77
N TRP A 65 -4.16 -1.81 -2.17
CA TRP A 65 -3.62 -0.84 -1.24
C TRP A 65 -4.05 0.57 -1.59
N TYR A 66 -4.27 1.39 -0.56
CA TYR A 66 -4.69 2.78 -0.70
C TYR A 66 -3.54 3.74 -0.36
N ASN A 67 -3.22 4.64 -1.30
CA ASN A 67 -2.23 5.68 -1.09
C ASN A 67 -2.95 7.00 -0.76
N VAL A 68 -2.93 7.37 0.52
CA VAL A 68 -3.58 8.59 1.04
C VAL A 68 -3.00 9.88 0.46
N SER A 69 -1.74 9.87 0.00
CA SER A 69 -1.08 11.07 -0.53
C SER A 69 -1.67 11.55 -1.87
N ILE A 70 -2.25 10.62 -2.63
CA ILE A 70 -2.85 10.88 -3.94
C ILE A 70 -4.33 10.50 -4.01
N ASP A 71 -4.90 10.02 -2.90
CA ASP A 71 -6.29 9.54 -2.80
C ASP A 71 -6.66 8.54 -3.91
N ARG A 72 -5.85 7.49 -4.04
CA ARG A 72 -6.02 6.45 -5.05
C ARG A 72 -5.70 5.06 -4.52
N THR A 73 -6.35 4.06 -5.12
CA THR A 73 -6.19 2.64 -4.82
C THR A 73 -5.57 1.92 -5.99
N VAL A 74 -4.61 1.03 -5.71
CA VAL A 74 -4.20 -0.03 -6.65
C VAL A 74 -4.88 -1.31 -6.22
N LYS A 75 -5.42 -2.05 -7.19
CA LYS A 75 -6.00 -3.37 -6.96
C LYS A 75 -5.16 -4.41 -7.66
N TYR A 76 -5.08 -5.60 -7.08
CA TYR A 76 -4.40 -6.72 -7.70
C TYR A 76 -5.16 -8.03 -7.48
N SER A 77 -4.93 -8.96 -8.40
CA SER A 77 -5.25 -10.37 -8.21
C SER A 77 -4.11 -11.22 -8.72
N MET A 78 -3.93 -12.38 -8.11
CA MET A 78 -2.90 -13.32 -8.49
C MET A 78 -3.47 -14.71 -8.66
N LYS A 79 -2.93 -15.42 -9.64
CA LYS A 79 -3.23 -16.83 -9.89
C LYS A 79 -1.95 -17.55 -10.27
N ARG A 80 -1.82 -18.78 -9.79
CA ARG A 80 -0.72 -19.65 -10.20
C ARG A 80 -1.13 -20.48 -11.41
N ASN A 81 -0.24 -20.61 -12.38
CA ASN A 81 -0.32 -21.66 -13.39
C ASN A 81 0.94 -22.57 -13.30
N ALA A 82 1.04 -23.55 -14.19
CA ALA A 82 2.12 -24.53 -14.16
C ALA A 82 3.54 -23.94 -14.34
N PHE A 83 3.66 -22.75 -14.94
CA PHE A 83 4.95 -22.19 -15.38
C PHE A 83 5.25 -20.78 -14.85
N SER A 84 4.26 -20.08 -14.28
CA SER A 84 4.35 -18.66 -13.95
C SER A 84 3.31 -18.24 -12.92
N CYS A 85 3.57 -17.07 -12.33
CA CYS A 85 2.58 -16.32 -11.58
C CYS A 85 1.86 -15.34 -12.49
N ILE A 86 0.54 -15.44 -12.57
CA ILE A 86 -0.29 -14.45 -13.26
C ILE A 86 -0.67 -13.38 -12.25
N LEU A 87 -0.11 -12.19 -12.38
CA LEU A 87 -0.48 -11.00 -11.61
C LEU A 87 -1.33 -10.10 -12.51
N ASN A 88 -2.59 -9.84 -12.14
CA ASN A 88 -3.36 -8.75 -12.72
C ASN A 88 -3.29 -7.56 -11.75
N ILE A 89 -2.99 -6.38 -12.26
CA ILE A 89 -2.86 -5.18 -11.45
C ILE A 89 -3.54 -3.99 -12.14
N LYS A 90 -4.31 -3.22 -11.37
CA LYS A 90 -4.98 -1.99 -11.81
C LYS A 90 -4.33 -0.81 -11.10
N LEU A 91 -3.68 0.05 -11.88
CA LEU A 91 -2.90 1.18 -11.37
C LEU A 91 -3.78 2.37 -10.99
N TYR A 92 -3.19 3.36 -10.31
CA TYR A 92 -3.83 4.62 -9.95
C TYR A 92 -4.36 5.41 -11.16
N SER A 93 -3.76 5.23 -12.34
CA SER A 93 -4.21 5.82 -13.61
C SER A 93 -5.49 5.19 -14.17
N GLY A 94 -5.91 4.04 -13.61
CA GLY A 94 -6.97 3.19 -14.17
C GLY A 94 -6.45 2.17 -15.19
N SER A 95 -5.19 2.25 -15.60
CA SER A 95 -4.56 1.27 -16.51
C SER A 95 -4.51 -0.11 -15.85
N GLU A 96 -4.81 -1.14 -16.63
CA GLU A 96 -4.81 -2.53 -16.18
C GLU A 96 -3.71 -3.31 -16.90
N TYR A 97 -2.98 -4.12 -16.14
CA TYR A 97 -1.89 -4.95 -16.65
C TYR A 97 -2.09 -6.38 -16.22
N GLN A 98 -1.80 -7.31 -17.12
CA GLN A 98 -1.63 -8.71 -16.82
C GLN A 98 -0.18 -9.11 -17.01
N CYS A 99 0.43 -9.63 -15.96
CA CYS A 99 1.82 -10.04 -15.92
C CYS A 99 1.94 -11.56 -15.77
N MET A 100 2.79 -12.18 -16.57
CA MET A 100 3.22 -13.58 -16.42
C MET A 100 4.64 -13.59 -15.87
N LEU A 101 4.77 -13.76 -14.55
CA LEU A 101 6.03 -13.63 -13.83
C LEU A 101 6.66 -14.99 -13.56
N PRO A 102 7.86 -15.29 -14.10
CA PRO A 102 8.67 -16.42 -13.65
C PRO A 102 9.06 -16.29 -12.18
N HIS A 103 9.41 -17.41 -11.53
CA HIS A 103 9.76 -17.42 -10.10
C HIS A 103 10.94 -16.50 -9.73
N SER A 104 11.95 -16.37 -10.61
CA SER A 104 13.06 -15.43 -10.39
C SER A 104 12.60 -13.96 -10.40
N VAL A 105 11.55 -13.66 -11.17
CA VAL A 105 10.98 -12.31 -11.30
C VAL A 105 10.03 -12.01 -10.15
N THR A 106 9.24 -12.98 -9.68
CA THR A 106 8.37 -12.79 -8.51
C THR A 106 9.19 -12.43 -7.26
N LYS A 107 10.28 -13.16 -7.01
CA LYS A 107 11.18 -12.85 -5.89
C LYS A 107 11.79 -11.44 -6.01
N ARG A 108 12.20 -11.06 -7.22
CA ARG A 108 12.78 -9.73 -7.47
C ARG A 108 11.76 -8.61 -7.28
N LEU A 109 10.50 -8.83 -7.69
CA LEU A 109 9.41 -7.89 -7.48
C LEU A 109 9.04 -7.77 -5.99
N SER A 110 8.88 -8.90 -5.28
CA SER A 110 8.64 -8.93 -3.83
C SER A 110 9.69 -8.10 -3.07
N ASN A 111 10.97 -8.36 -3.33
CA ASN A 111 12.07 -7.61 -2.71
C ASN A 111 12.03 -6.11 -3.02
N ALA A 112 11.63 -5.72 -4.24
CA ALA A 112 11.51 -4.32 -4.61
C ALA A 112 10.40 -3.61 -3.82
N VAL A 113 9.26 -4.27 -3.62
CA VAL A 113 8.16 -3.77 -2.78
C VAL A 113 8.61 -3.62 -1.33
N VAL A 114 9.27 -4.65 -0.76
CA VAL A 114 9.80 -4.60 0.62
C VAL A 114 10.82 -3.48 0.79
N ASN A 115 11.70 -3.28 -0.18
CA ASN A 115 12.66 -2.17 -0.16
C ASN A 115 11.95 -0.81 -0.20
N ARG A 116 10.86 -0.68 -0.96
CA ARG A 116 10.05 0.55 -0.94
C ARG A 116 9.47 0.82 0.44
N ILE A 117 8.92 -0.20 1.10
CA ILE A 117 8.39 -0.13 2.47
C ILE A 117 9.46 0.41 3.43
N ASN A 118 10.69 -0.08 3.33
CA ASN A 118 11.77 0.23 4.28
C ASN A 118 12.57 1.50 3.96
N SER A 119 12.53 2.01 2.73
CA SER A 119 13.32 3.17 2.29
C SER A 119 12.66 4.53 2.53
N GLY A 120 11.47 4.54 3.13
CA GLY A 120 10.71 5.77 3.40
C GLY A 120 9.96 6.35 2.19
N GLY A 121 10.09 5.73 1.00
CA GLY A 121 9.38 6.09 -0.23
C GLY A 121 7.99 5.43 -0.36
N ILE A 122 7.34 5.05 0.75
CA ILE A 122 6.14 4.20 0.74
C ILE A 122 4.94 4.85 0.04
N PHE A 123 4.87 6.18 0.07
CA PHE A 123 3.84 6.99 -0.58
C PHE A 123 4.24 7.46 -1.98
N GLY A 124 5.49 7.21 -2.38
CA GLY A 124 5.99 7.51 -3.71
C GLY A 124 5.41 6.63 -4.80
N ASP A 125 5.88 6.86 -6.02
CA ASP A 125 5.58 5.97 -7.14
C ASP A 125 6.29 4.61 -6.98
N PHE A 126 6.03 3.68 -7.89
CA PHE A 126 6.78 2.44 -8.02
C PHE A 126 8.29 2.70 -8.07
N SER A 127 9.06 1.92 -7.30
CA SER A 127 10.52 1.94 -7.37
C SER A 127 11.01 1.58 -8.79
N GLY A 128 12.25 1.95 -9.14
CA GLY A 128 12.82 1.63 -10.46
C GLY A 128 12.68 0.15 -10.82
N THR A 129 12.97 -0.76 -9.88
CA THR A 129 12.83 -2.21 -10.09
C THR A 129 11.38 -2.65 -10.26
N GLU A 130 10.42 -2.08 -9.51
CA GLU A 130 9.00 -2.36 -9.72
C GLU A 130 8.58 -1.94 -11.13
N ARG A 131 8.99 -0.75 -11.57
CA ARG A 131 8.70 -0.22 -12.92
C ARG A 131 9.29 -1.09 -14.02
N ASP A 132 10.55 -1.52 -13.87
CA ASP A 132 11.26 -2.39 -14.82
C ASP A 132 10.64 -3.78 -14.96
N ILE A 133 9.76 -4.18 -14.04
CA ILE A 133 9.03 -5.44 -14.10
C ILE A 133 7.60 -5.17 -14.62
N LEU A 134 6.86 -4.28 -13.96
CA LEU A 134 5.43 -4.03 -14.23
C LEU A 134 5.18 -3.41 -15.61
N PHE A 135 6.15 -2.67 -16.15
CA PHE A 135 6.04 -2.01 -17.46
C PHE A 135 6.86 -2.68 -18.56
N ASN A 136 7.47 -3.83 -18.27
CA ASN A 136 8.24 -4.58 -19.25
C ASN A 136 7.33 -5.50 -20.08
N GLN A 137 7.30 -5.29 -21.39
CA GLN A 137 6.45 -6.06 -22.32
C GLN A 137 6.78 -7.56 -22.38
N GLY A 138 7.99 -7.96 -21.96
CA GLY A 138 8.36 -9.37 -21.81
C GLY A 138 7.70 -10.07 -20.63
N TYR A 139 7.17 -9.30 -19.67
CA TYR A 139 6.47 -9.83 -18.49
C TYR A 139 5.01 -9.44 -18.45
N CYS A 140 4.68 -8.19 -18.79
CA CYS A 140 3.38 -7.59 -18.58
C CYS A 140 2.79 -7.01 -19.88
N LYS A 141 1.49 -7.23 -20.08
CA LYS A 141 0.71 -6.67 -21.17
C LYS A 141 -0.39 -5.76 -20.60
N SER A 142 -0.56 -4.58 -21.20
CA SER A 142 -1.73 -3.74 -20.92
C SER A 142 -3.00 -4.41 -21.44
N LEU A 143 -4.06 -4.40 -20.62
CA LEU A 143 -5.39 -4.88 -20.99
C LEU A 143 -6.24 -3.76 -21.58
#